data_AF-A0A1Q7FKX9-F1
#
_entry.id   AF-A0A1Q7FKX9-F1
#
_cell.length_a   1.000
_cell.length_b   1.000
_cell.length_c   1.000
_cell.angle_alpha   90.00
_cell.angle_beta   90.00
_cell.angle_gamma   90.00
#
_symmetry.space_group_name_H-M   'P 1'
#
loop_
_entity.id
_entity.type
_entity.pdbx_description
1 polymer ?
#
loop_
_entity_poly.entity_id
_entity_poly.type
_entity_poly.pdbx_seq_one_letter_code
_entity_poly.pdbx_strand_id
1 'polypeptide(L)'
;MLPIALFYRVIKYILLVACVFLFAVTGEAQIQVDLKFKRLQYIAYEPVVATLAITNLAGRDVDLHGADGQSWFGFELTGSEGQPIPPIATDNTQPPLKIEAGQKVTQRINLTPLYPVQDFGTYHVRAHIYFADLEKFFYSGTRVFEVTDARPIWQQTVGIPDGVAAPGNARTYALLTNRFPDHTSLYVRVQDRDSGTVYATYSLGRTIAFEEPQAEIDRANQLHVLHCAAPRAWSYSRIGLNGELLAHSSFMETKTRPRLVHAANGDVAVRGGVIEAPAAQTARGTTPKLSDRPPGLPKDDR
;
A
#
# COMPACT_ATOMS: atom_id res chain seq x y z
N MET A 1 -44.18 7.88 -56.69
CA MET A 1 -43.96 7.20 -55.39
C MET A 1 -42.45 6.98 -55.23
N LEU A 2 -41.79 7.88 -54.48
CA LEU A 2 -40.36 7.79 -54.21
C LEU A 2 -40.11 6.60 -53.25
N PRO A 3 -39.08 5.75 -53.46
CA PRO A 3 -39.00 4.50 -52.73
C PRO A 3 -38.51 4.77 -51.29
N ILE A 4 -39.37 4.47 -50.32
CA ILE A 4 -39.14 4.51 -48.87
C ILE A 4 -37.85 3.75 -48.48
N ALA A 5 -37.42 2.79 -49.29
CA ALA A 5 -36.17 2.05 -49.13
C ALA A 5 -34.89 2.89 -49.27
N LEU A 6 -34.92 4.00 -50.03
CA LEU A 6 -33.75 4.89 -50.18
C LEU A 6 -33.53 5.72 -48.90
N PHE A 7 -34.62 6.17 -48.27
CA PHE A 7 -34.59 6.92 -47.01
C PHE A 7 -34.05 6.08 -45.84
N TYR A 8 -34.45 4.81 -45.73
CA TYR A 8 -33.97 3.90 -44.68
C TYR A 8 -32.47 3.59 -44.79
N ARG A 9 -31.93 3.48 -46.01
CA ARG A 9 -30.49 3.29 -46.22
C ARG A 9 -29.70 4.54 -45.80
N VAL A 10 -30.17 5.73 -46.18
CA VAL A 10 -29.54 7.00 -45.81
C VAL A 10 -29.58 7.23 -44.29
N ILE A 11 -30.69 6.93 -43.63
CA ILE A 11 -30.82 7.01 -42.16
C ILE A 11 -29.87 6.03 -41.44
N LYS A 12 -29.70 4.81 -41.96
CA LYS A 12 -28.71 3.84 -41.41
C LYS A 12 -27.28 4.34 -41.51
N TYR A 13 -26.89 4.95 -42.63
CA TYR A 13 -25.55 5.51 -42.79
C TYR A 13 -25.32 6.76 -41.92
N ILE A 14 -26.34 7.61 -41.76
CA ILE A 14 -26.29 8.77 -40.84
C ILE A 14 -26.15 8.31 -39.38
N LEU A 15 -26.89 7.28 -38.97
CA LEU A 15 -26.79 6.74 -37.60
C LEU A 15 -25.42 6.10 -37.34
N LEU A 16 -24.83 5.45 -38.35
CA LEU A 16 -23.51 4.83 -38.25
C LEU A 16 -22.38 5.88 -38.21
N VAL A 17 -22.49 6.96 -38.99
CA VAL A 17 -21.56 8.10 -38.91
C VAL A 17 -21.69 8.84 -37.58
N ALA A 18 -22.91 9.05 -37.08
CA ALA A 18 -23.14 9.66 -35.76
C ALA A 18 -22.57 8.80 -34.62
N CYS A 19 -22.68 7.46 -34.69
CA CYS A 19 -22.05 6.56 -33.73
C CYS A 19 -20.51 6.61 -33.79
N VAL A 20 -19.91 6.74 -34.98
CA VAL A 20 -18.44 6.85 -35.11
C VAL A 20 -17.91 8.18 -34.55
N PHE A 21 -18.67 9.28 -34.69
CA PHE A 21 -18.30 10.57 -34.09
C PHE A 21 -18.55 10.64 -32.57
N LEU A 22 -19.49 9.85 -32.02
CA LEU A 22 -19.73 9.75 -30.58
C LEU A 22 -18.61 9.04 -29.81
N PHE A 23 -17.72 8.31 -30.48
CA PHE A 23 -16.55 7.66 -29.88
C PHE A 23 -15.24 8.43 -30.02
N ALA A 24 -15.23 9.59 -30.70
CA ALA A 24 -14.01 10.38 -30.92
C ALA A 24 -13.69 11.38 -29.78
N VAL A 25 -14.40 11.34 -28.66
CA VAL A 25 -14.12 12.18 -27.49
C VAL A 25 -13.29 11.38 -26.49
N THR A 26 -11.96 11.35 -26.66
CA THR A 26 -10.97 11.27 -25.58
C THR A 26 -9.57 11.37 -26.22
N GLY A 27 -9.02 12.57 -26.34
CA GLY A 27 -7.71 12.73 -26.97
C GLY A 27 -7.02 14.07 -26.72
N GLU A 28 -7.24 14.70 -25.57
CA GLU A 28 -6.57 15.96 -25.16
C GLU A 28 -5.93 15.82 -23.77
N ALA A 29 -5.56 14.60 -23.36
CA ALA A 29 -4.80 14.40 -22.13
C ALA A 29 -3.31 14.30 -22.48
N GLN A 30 -2.62 15.44 -22.58
CA GLN A 30 -1.16 15.49 -22.73
C GLN A 30 -0.45 14.89 -21.50
N ILE A 31 -1.13 14.89 -20.35
CA ILE A 31 -0.71 14.21 -19.11
C ILE A 31 -1.87 13.36 -18.62
N GLN A 32 -1.61 12.06 -18.43
CA GLN A 32 -2.57 11.14 -17.80
C GLN A 32 -2.14 10.87 -16.35
N VAL A 33 -3.10 10.97 -15.44
CA VAL A 33 -2.90 10.79 -14.00
C VAL A 33 -3.73 9.60 -13.51
N ASP A 34 -3.07 8.60 -12.94
CA ASP A 34 -3.69 7.39 -12.42
C ASP A 34 -3.43 7.26 -10.92
N LEU A 35 -4.49 7.11 -10.13
CA LEU A 35 -4.41 6.86 -8.70
C LEU A 35 -4.87 5.44 -8.37
N LYS A 36 -4.09 4.74 -7.53
CA LYS A 36 -4.41 3.40 -7.04
C LYS A 36 -4.04 3.24 -5.56
N PHE A 37 -4.85 2.48 -4.84
CA PHE A 37 -4.53 2.00 -3.50
C PHE A 37 -4.32 0.50 -3.53
N LYS A 38 -3.45 -0.02 -2.64
CA LYS A 38 -3.22 -1.47 -2.54
C LYS A 38 -4.47 -2.21 -2.05
N ARG A 39 -5.23 -1.59 -1.15
CA ARG A 39 -6.45 -2.10 -0.53
C ARG A 39 -7.51 -1.00 -0.52
N LEU A 40 -8.77 -1.43 -0.42
CA LEU A 40 -9.92 -0.54 -0.26
C LEU A 40 -10.36 -0.36 1.20
N GLN A 41 -9.77 -1.13 2.12
CA GLN A 41 -10.03 -1.04 3.56
C GLN A 41 -8.70 -1.02 4.30
N TYR A 42 -8.60 -0.15 5.29
CA TYR A 42 -7.45 0.04 6.19
C TYR A 42 -7.93 0.04 7.63
N ILE A 43 -7.06 -0.34 8.56
CA ILE A 43 -7.33 -0.19 9.99
C ILE A 43 -6.94 1.21 10.44
N ALA A 44 -7.68 1.81 11.37
CA ALA A 44 -7.30 3.10 11.94
C ALA A 44 -5.84 3.09 12.42
N TYR A 45 -5.13 4.18 12.11
CA TYR A 45 -3.70 4.37 12.32
C TYR A 45 -2.78 3.44 11.49
N GLU A 46 -3.32 2.71 10.51
CA GLU A 46 -2.52 2.00 9.51
C GLU A 46 -2.05 2.98 8.41
N PRO A 47 -0.79 2.85 7.92
CA PRO A 47 -0.32 3.66 6.80
C PRO A 47 -1.15 3.47 5.52
N VAL A 48 -1.71 4.57 5.02
CA VAL A 48 -2.48 4.60 3.77
C VAL A 48 -1.57 5.04 2.62
N VAL A 49 -1.06 4.08 1.85
CA VAL A 49 -0.13 4.37 0.75
C VAL A 49 -0.86 4.42 -0.60
N ALA A 50 -0.89 5.61 -1.19
CA ALA A 50 -1.32 5.87 -2.56
C ALA A 50 -0.20 5.56 -3.56
N THR A 51 -0.56 4.93 -4.67
CA THR A 51 0.31 4.77 -5.84
C THR A 51 -0.19 5.67 -6.96
N LEU A 52 0.58 6.72 -7.25
CA LEU A 52 0.34 7.67 -8.31
C LEU A 52 1.13 7.27 -9.55
N ALA A 53 0.49 7.27 -10.70
CA ALA A 53 1.12 7.05 -11.99
C ALA A 53 0.87 8.26 -12.89
N ILE A 54 1.94 8.82 -13.44
CA ILE A 54 1.91 10.00 -14.32
C ILE A 54 2.46 9.56 -15.67
N THR A 55 1.66 9.68 -16.73
CA THR A 55 2.06 9.29 -18.08
C THR A 55 2.09 10.53 -18.97
N ASN A 56 3.24 10.80 -19.58
CA ASN A 56 3.41 11.89 -20.54
C ASN A 56 2.97 11.43 -21.93
N LEU A 57 1.89 12.03 -22.43
CA LEU A 57 1.32 11.79 -23.75
C LEU A 57 1.45 13.03 -24.66
N ALA A 58 2.25 14.03 -24.27
CA ALA A 58 2.38 15.32 -24.94
C ALA A 58 3.25 15.29 -26.22
N GLY A 59 3.95 14.17 -26.49
CA GLY A 59 4.89 14.06 -27.61
C GLY A 59 6.18 14.87 -27.46
N ARG A 60 6.41 15.47 -26.29
CA ARG A 60 7.61 16.21 -25.89
C ARG A 60 7.92 15.96 -24.42
N ASP A 61 9.13 16.28 -23.99
CA ASP A 61 9.47 16.27 -22.56
C ASP A 61 8.57 17.23 -21.78
N VAL A 62 8.20 16.84 -20.56
CA VAL A 62 7.36 17.61 -19.64
C VAL A 62 8.14 17.81 -18.35
N ASP A 63 8.28 19.07 -17.93
CA ASP A 63 8.92 19.47 -16.68
C ASP A 63 7.86 19.96 -15.67
N LEU A 64 7.49 19.10 -14.72
CA LEU A 64 6.54 19.43 -13.65
C LEU A 64 7.25 20.14 -12.51
N HIS A 65 6.84 21.36 -12.20
CA HIS A 65 7.43 22.18 -11.15
C HIS A 65 6.41 23.18 -10.62
N GLY A 66 6.55 23.59 -9.36
CA GLY A 66 5.69 24.62 -8.79
C GLY A 66 5.92 25.96 -9.49
N ALA A 67 4.86 26.69 -9.79
CA ALA A 67 4.88 28.00 -10.42
C ALA A 67 3.84 28.91 -9.75
N ASP A 68 4.13 30.20 -9.62
CA ASP A 68 3.21 31.22 -9.07
C ASP A 68 2.61 30.88 -7.70
N GLY A 69 3.38 30.21 -6.83
CA GLY A 69 2.93 29.76 -5.51
C GLY A 69 2.02 28.52 -5.54
N GLN A 70 1.74 27.96 -6.72
CA GLN A 70 0.99 26.74 -6.89
C GLN A 70 1.93 25.53 -6.90
N SER A 71 1.68 24.56 -6.01
CA SER A 71 2.35 23.25 -6.09
C SER A 71 1.91 22.52 -7.36
N TRP A 72 2.86 21.92 -8.06
CA TRP A 72 2.56 21.12 -9.25
C TRP A 72 1.82 19.83 -8.92
N PHE A 73 1.82 19.41 -7.66
CA PHE A 73 1.19 18.18 -7.20
C PHE A 73 0.40 18.39 -5.91
N GLY A 74 -0.75 17.71 -5.81
CA GLY A 74 -1.49 17.61 -4.57
C GLY A 74 -2.56 16.53 -4.60
N PHE A 75 -3.16 16.29 -3.44
CA PHE A 75 -4.35 15.48 -3.29
C PHE A 75 -5.54 16.33 -2.84
N GLU A 76 -6.71 15.97 -3.34
CA GLU A 76 -8.01 16.40 -2.84
C GLU A 76 -8.64 15.22 -2.10
N LEU A 77 -8.93 15.41 -0.83
CA LEU A 77 -9.57 14.40 0.02
C LEU A 77 -10.91 14.93 0.50
N THR A 78 -11.92 14.07 0.46
CA THR A 78 -13.21 14.33 1.11
C THR A 78 -13.61 13.17 2.01
N GLY A 79 -14.26 13.50 3.12
CA GLY A 79 -14.83 12.51 4.04
C GLY A 79 -16.13 11.90 3.51
N SER A 80 -16.78 11.09 4.36
CA SER A 80 -18.03 10.39 4.05
C SER A 80 -19.18 11.33 3.67
N GLU A 81 -19.22 12.51 4.25
CA GLU A 81 -20.23 13.54 4.00
C GLU A 81 -19.85 14.52 2.87
N GLY A 82 -18.76 14.25 2.15
CA GLY A 82 -18.28 15.11 1.06
C GLY A 82 -17.52 16.35 1.53
N GLN A 83 -17.34 16.54 2.84
CA GLN A 83 -16.56 17.66 3.40
C GLN A 83 -15.09 17.55 2.98
N PRO A 84 -14.45 18.64 2.53
CA PRO A 84 -13.02 18.62 2.19
C PRO A 84 -12.16 18.44 3.44
N ILE A 85 -11.12 17.61 3.32
CA ILE A 85 -10.15 17.34 4.38
C ILE A 85 -8.86 18.10 4.07
N PRO A 86 -8.48 19.10 4.90
CA PRO A 86 -7.26 19.85 4.67
C PRO A 86 -6.00 19.02 5.03
N PRO A 87 -4.85 19.32 4.41
CA PRO A 87 -3.58 18.71 4.80
C PRO A 87 -3.13 19.17 6.20
N ILE A 88 -2.39 18.30 6.91
CA ILE A 88 -1.83 18.56 8.25
C ILE A 88 -0.72 19.62 8.18
N ALA A 89 0.13 19.54 7.16
CA ALA A 89 1.20 20.49 6.89
C ALA A 89 0.98 21.17 5.53
N THR A 90 1.19 22.49 5.48
CA THR A 90 0.95 23.29 4.27
C THR A 90 2.09 23.17 3.26
N ASP A 91 3.31 22.87 3.70
CA ASP A 91 4.48 22.75 2.82
C ASP A 91 4.76 21.28 2.45
N ASN A 92 3.97 20.79 1.48
CA ASN A 92 4.18 19.47 0.86
C ASN A 92 4.72 19.62 -0.56
N THR A 93 5.61 20.59 -0.78
CA THR A 93 6.17 20.90 -2.08
C THR A 93 6.96 19.69 -2.60
N GLN A 94 6.42 19.00 -3.60
CA GLN A 94 7.14 17.91 -4.25
C GLN A 94 8.30 18.49 -5.09
N PRO A 95 9.46 17.83 -5.12
CA PRO A 95 10.56 18.26 -5.96
C PRO A 95 10.13 18.27 -7.43
N PRO A 96 10.72 19.14 -8.26
CA PRO A 96 10.46 19.13 -9.70
C PRO A 96 10.66 17.73 -10.30
N LEU A 97 9.81 17.38 -11.27
CA LEU A 97 9.80 16.08 -11.93
C LEU A 97 9.81 16.25 -13.45
N LYS A 98 10.91 15.81 -14.07
CA LYS A 98 11.01 15.68 -15.53
C LYS A 98 10.47 14.32 -15.99
N ILE A 99 9.62 14.32 -17.02
CA ILE A 99 9.07 13.12 -17.65
C ILE A 99 9.26 13.21 -19.16
N GLU A 100 10.07 12.33 -19.72
CA GLU A 100 10.31 12.29 -21.17
C GLU A 100 9.04 11.92 -21.95
N ALA A 101 9.00 12.28 -23.23
CA ALA A 101 7.89 11.97 -24.11
C ALA A 101 7.55 10.46 -24.10
N GLY A 102 6.28 10.12 -23.84
CA GLY A 102 5.80 8.73 -23.80
C GLY A 102 6.15 7.96 -22.53
N GLN A 103 6.91 8.54 -21.59
CA GLN A 103 7.29 7.86 -20.35
C GLN A 103 6.19 7.87 -19.30
N LYS A 104 6.27 6.89 -18.41
CA LYS A 104 5.41 6.75 -17.23
C LYS A 104 6.23 6.72 -15.96
N VAL A 105 5.98 7.66 -15.05
CA VAL A 105 6.58 7.70 -13.71
C VAL A 105 5.56 7.21 -12.69
N THR A 106 6.02 6.42 -11.72
CA THR A 106 5.19 5.94 -10.61
C THR A 106 5.78 6.37 -9.27
N GLN A 107 4.96 6.96 -8.41
CA GLN A 107 5.33 7.40 -7.07
C GLN A 107 4.43 6.74 -6.02
N ARG A 108 5.02 6.39 -4.88
CA ARG A 108 4.30 5.85 -3.72
C ARG A 108 4.33 6.89 -2.61
N ILE A 109 3.16 7.34 -2.18
CA ILE A 109 3.01 8.43 -1.23
C ILE A 109 2.16 7.95 -0.07
N ASN A 110 2.67 8.10 1.15
CA ASN A 110 1.90 7.81 2.36
C ASN A 110 1.02 9.01 2.70
N LEU A 111 -0.30 8.83 2.73
CA LEU A 111 -1.26 9.89 3.01
C LEU A 111 -1.41 10.18 4.50
N THR A 112 -1.17 9.19 5.37
CA THR A 112 -1.35 9.29 6.83
C THR A 112 -0.61 10.46 7.50
N PRO A 113 0.66 10.77 7.17
CA PRO A 113 1.32 11.95 7.75
C PRO A 113 0.90 13.26 7.09
N LEU A 114 0.22 13.22 5.94
CA LEU A 114 -0.12 14.39 5.15
C LEU A 114 -1.55 14.89 5.39
N TYR A 115 -2.46 13.97 5.72
CA TYR A 115 -3.89 14.24 5.91
C TYR A 115 -4.43 13.45 7.11
N PRO A 116 -5.41 13.99 7.84
CA PRO A 116 -6.05 13.28 8.95
C PRO A 116 -7.00 12.20 8.41
N VAL A 117 -6.43 11.05 8.02
CA VAL A 117 -7.15 9.88 7.46
C VAL A 117 -7.15 8.68 8.40
N GLN A 118 -7.06 8.93 9.71
CA GLN A 118 -7.07 7.90 10.76
C GLN A 118 -8.45 7.62 11.35
N ASP A 119 -9.40 8.54 11.19
CA ASP A 119 -10.73 8.41 11.76
C ASP A 119 -11.58 7.43 10.96
N PHE A 120 -12.56 6.81 11.61
CA PHE A 120 -13.40 5.81 10.96
C PHE A 120 -14.28 6.45 9.89
N GLY A 121 -14.38 5.78 8.75
CA GLY A 121 -15.27 6.19 7.67
C GLY A 121 -14.69 6.01 6.28
N THR A 122 -15.43 6.51 5.31
CA THR A 122 -15.10 6.43 3.89
C THR A 122 -14.43 7.71 3.42
N TYR A 123 -13.29 7.56 2.75
CA TYR A 123 -12.52 8.66 2.19
C TYR A 123 -12.51 8.57 0.66
N HIS A 124 -12.76 9.70 0.02
CA HIS A 124 -12.61 9.85 -1.43
C HIS A 124 -11.35 10.65 -1.70
N VAL A 125 -10.49 10.14 -2.58
CA VAL A 125 -9.22 10.75 -2.90
C VAL A 125 -9.07 10.91 -4.40
N ARG A 126 -8.62 12.09 -4.81
CA ARG A 126 -8.22 12.41 -6.16
C ARG A 126 -6.85 13.08 -6.13
N ALA A 127 -5.97 12.71 -7.05
CA ALA A 127 -4.70 13.42 -7.24
C ALA A 127 -4.85 14.45 -8.36
N HIS A 128 -4.12 15.55 -8.26
CA HIS A 128 -4.05 16.55 -9.32
C HIS A 128 -2.60 16.92 -9.63
N ILE A 129 -2.36 17.24 -10.90
CA ILE A 129 -1.09 17.72 -11.42
C ILE A 129 -1.33 19.03 -12.13
N TYR A 130 -0.68 20.09 -11.67
CA TYR A 130 -0.63 21.37 -12.37
C TYR A 130 0.55 21.37 -13.34
N PHE A 131 0.28 21.68 -14.60
CA PHE A 131 1.30 21.83 -15.63
C PHE A 131 1.37 23.29 -16.08
N ALA A 132 2.45 23.96 -15.68
CA ALA A 132 2.64 25.39 -15.85
C ALA A 132 2.59 25.82 -17.33
N ASP A 133 3.21 25.08 -18.25
CA ASP A 133 3.23 25.41 -19.69
C ASP A 133 1.83 25.55 -20.32
N LEU A 134 0.83 24.89 -19.74
CA LEU A 134 -0.56 24.93 -20.22
C LEU A 134 -1.49 25.66 -19.26
N GLU A 135 -0.99 26.10 -18.11
CA GLU A 135 -1.76 26.65 -17.00
C GLU A 135 -2.99 25.79 -16.62
N LYS A 136 -2.82 24.46 -16.64
CA LYS A 136 -3.93 23.50 -16.48
C LYS A 136 -3.67 22.44 -15.42
N PHE A 137 -4.76 22.01 -14.78
CA PHE A 137 -4.78 20.86 -13.87
C PHE A 137 -5.24 19.60 -14.59
N PHE A 138 -4.51 18.52 -14.38
CA PHE A 138 -4.84 17.16 -14.78
C PHE A 138 -5.18 16.34 -13.55
N TYR A 139 -6.33 15.68 -13.57
CA TYR A 139 -6.85 14.96 -12.41
C TYR A 139 -6.84 13.45 -12.62
N SER A 140 -6.60 12.71 -11.55
CA SER A 140 -6.90 11.29 -11.55
C SER A 140 -8.41 11.04 -11.50
N GLY A 141 -8.82 9.80 -11.80
CA GLY A 141 -10.11 9.32 -11.34
C GLY A 141 -10.15 9.32 -9.80
N THR A 142 -11.34 9.55 -9.22
CA THR A 142 -11.54 9.43 -7.77
C THR A 142 -11.41 7.97 -7.35
N ARG A 143 -10.75 7.75 -6.22
CA ARG A 143 -10.61 6.44 -5.57
C ARG A 143 -11.14 6.52 -4.15
N VAL A 144 -11.70 5.42 -3.71
CA VAL A 144 -12.35 5.33 -2.40
C VAL A 144 -11.64 4.28 -1.57
N PHE A 145 -11.41 4.61 -0.30
CA PHE A 145 -11.02 3.62 0.70
C PHE A 145 -11.79 3.87 2.00
N GLU A 146 -11.93 2.82 2.79
CA GLU A 146 -12.57 2.83 4.10
C GLU A 146 -11.52 2.65 5.20
N VAL A 147 -11.69 3.37 6.30
CA VAL A 147 -10.94 3.17 7.54
C VAL A 147 -11.90 2.62 8.58
N THR A 148 -11.56 1.47 9.13
CA THR A 148 -12.35 0.79 10.17
C THR A 148 -11.48 0.53 11.39
N ASP A 149 -12.09 0.19 12.52
CA ASP A 149 -11.31 -0.39 13.62
C ASP A 149 -11.11 -1.89 13.45
N ALA A 150 -10.19 -2.46 14.21
CA ALA A 150 -10.00 -3.90 14.32
C ALA A 150 -10.26 -4.35 15.77
N ARG A 151 -10.82 -5.56 15.92
CA ARG A 151 -11.17 -6.10 17.25
C ARG A 151 -9.90 -6.49 18.02
N PRO A 152 -9.64 -5.93 19.22
CA PRO A 152 -8.54 -6.42 20.05
C PRO A 152 -8.83 -7.82 20.58
N ILE A 153 -7.82 -8.68 20.52
CA ILE A 153 -7.87 -10.07 21.04
C ILE A 153 -6.87 -10.30 22.17
N TRP A 154 -5.83 -9.47 22.26
CA TRP A 154 -4.82 -9.51 23.32
C TRP A 154 -4.26 -8.11 23.51
N GLN A 155 -3.96 -7.74 24.76
CA GLN A 155 -3.31 -6.47 25.08
C GLN A 155 -2.41 -6.62 26.31
N GLN A 156 -1.28 -5.92 26.31
CA GLN A 156 -0.41 -5.81 27.49
C GLN A 156 0.31 -4.48 27.51
N THR A 157 0.36 -3.87 28.68
CA THR A 157 1.11 -2.63 28.93
C THR A 157 2.44 -2.95 29.58
N VAL A 158 3.51 -2.34 29.07
CA VAL A 158 4.89 -2.47 29.53
C VAL A 158 5.50 -1.09 29.79
N GLY A 159 6.42 -1.00 30.73
CA GLY A 159 7.21 0.22 30.92
C GLY A 159 8.29 0.37 29.84
N ILE A 160 8.73 1.60 29.59
CA ILE A 160 9.93 1.84 28.78
C ILE A 160 11.16 1.70 29.69
N PRO A 161 12.10 0.78 29.37
CA PRO A 161 13.33 0.62 30.16
C PRO A 161 14.17 1.90 30.22
N ASP A 162 14.94 2.05 31.29
CA ASP A 162 15.88 3.14 31.45
C ASP A 162 16.92 3.18 30.30
N GLY A 163 17.30 4.39 29.88
CA GLY A 163 18.28 4.59 28.80
C GLY A 163 17.70 4.61 27.38
N VAL A 164 16.39 4.39 27.22
CA VAL A 164 15.64 4.66 25.98
C VAL A 164 14.93 6.02 26.12
N ALA A 165 14.65 6.73 25.01
CA ALA A 165 13.92 7.99 25.04
C ALA A 165 12.55 7.84 25.74
N ALA A 166 12.21 8.80 26.61
CA ALA A 166 11.02 8.80 27.49
C ALA A 166 10.98 7.70 28.58
N PRO A 167 12.02 7.57 29.42
CA PRO A 167 12.02 6.63 30.54
C PRO A 167 10.90 6.96 31.54
N GLY A 168 10.20 5.92 32.03
CA GLY A 168 9.05 6.06 32.93
C GLY A 168 7.67 6.11 32.24
N ASN A 169 7.62 6.32 30.93
CA ASN A 169 6.38 6.18 30.16
C ASN A 169 6.06 4.70 29.91
N ALA A 170 4.82 4.43 29.52
CA ALA A 170 4.36 3.09 29.18
C ALA A 170 4.06 2.94 27.68
N ARG A 171 4.10 1.69 27.21
CA ARG A 171 3.64 1.27 25.90
C ARG A 171 2.62 0.16 26.07
N THR A 172 1.48 0.30 25.41
CA THR A 172 0.50 -0.77 25.29
C THR A 172 0.62 -1.41 23.91
N TYR A 173 0.97 -2.68 23.92
CA TYR A 173 0.82 -3.54 22.76
C TYR A 173 -0.60 -4.09 22.69
N ALA A 174 -1.15 -4.17 21.48
CA ALA A 174 -2.41 -4.85 21.21
C ALA A 174 -2.29 -5.72 19.96
N LEU A 175 -2.80 -6.95 20.04
CA LEU A 175 -3.09 -7.75 18.86
C LEU A 175 -4.55 -7.56 18.47
N LEU A 176 -4.78 -7.23 17.21
CA LEU A 176 -6.10 -6.98 16.66
C LEU A 176 -6.38 -7.98 15.53
N THR A 177 -7.62 -8.41 15.41
CA THR A 177 -8.08 -9.21 14.28
C THR A 177 -9.03 -8.41 13.42
N ASN A 178 -8.81 -8.43 12.11
CA ASN A 178 -9.77 -7.91 11.14
C ASN A 178 -10.17 -8.99 10.13
N ARG A 179 -11.46 -9.08 9.83
CA ARG A 179 -12.00 -10.02 8.85
C ARG A 179 -12.30 -9.28 7.54
N PHE A 180 -11.50 -9.57 6.53
CA PHE A 180 -11.76 -9.20 5.14
C PHE A 180 -12.66 -10.24 4.46
N PRO A 181 -13.24 -9.91 3.28
CA PRO A 181 -14.11 -10.85 2.56
C PRO A 181 -13.43 -12.19 2.22
N ASP A 182 -12.14 -12.20 1.92
CA ASP A 182 -11.39 -13.38 1.48
C ASP A 182 -10.47 -13.98 2.55
N HIS A 183 -10.25 -13.27 3.68
CA HIS A 183 -9.33 -13.72 4.73
C HIS A 183 -9.51 -13.00 6.07
N THR A 184 -8.94 -13.58 7.13
CA THR A 184 -8.74 -12.86 8.40
C THR A 184 -7.27 -12.51 8.53
N SER A 185 -6.99 -11.28 8.97
CA SER A 185 -5.63 -10.79 9.19
C SER A 185 -5.42 -10.44 10.66
N LEU A 186 -4.24 -10.78 11.16
CA LEU A 186 -3.73 -10.35 12.45
C LEU A 186 -2.99 -9.02 12.28
N TYR A 187 -3.15 -8.13 13.25
CA TYR A 187 -2.56 -6.82 13.30
C TYR A 187 -1.90 -6.61 14.66
N VAL A 188 -0.88 -5.76 14.68
CA VAL A 188 -0.33 -5.19 15.91
C VAL A 188 -0.65 -3.70 15.95
N ARG A 189 -1.00 -3.19 17.14
CA ARG A 189 -1.04 -1.77 17.45
C ARG A 189 -0.15 -1.49 18.66
N VAL A 190 0.67 -0.45 18.56
CA VAL A 190 1.51 0.05 19.64
C VAL A 190 1.10 1.47 19.94
N GLN A 191 0.71 1.73 21.18
CA GLN A 191 0.21 3.04 21.59
C GLN A 191 0.65 3.38 23.01
N ASP A 192 0.67 4.67 23.31
CA ASP A 192 0.68 5.20 24.66
C ASP A 192 -0.77 5.60 24.97
N ARG A 193 -1.41 4.84 25.87
CA ARG A 193 -2.84 5.02 26.17
C ARG A 193 -3.11 6.32 26.93
N ASP A 194 -2.15 6.80 27.71
CA ASP A 194 -2.33 7.97 28.56
C ASP A 194 -2.28 9.25 27.72
N SER A 195 -1.37 9.32 26.74
CA SER A 195 -1.30 10.44 25.78
C SER A 195 -2.24 10.29 24.59
N GLY A 196 -2.78 9.09 24.34
CA GLY A 196 -3.55 8.78 23.13
C GLY A 196 -2.70 8.61 21.86
N THR A 197 -1.38 8.66 21.96
CA THR A 197 -0.47 8.55 20.82
C THR A 197 -0.41 7.12 20.30
N VAL A 198 -0.72 6.90 19.03
CA VAL A 198 -0.52 5.61 18.34
C VAL A 198 0.78 5.66 17.55
N TYR A 199 1.74 4.82 17.92
CA TYR A 199 3.07 4.77 17.30
C TYR A 199 3.07 3.93 16.02
N ALA A 200 2.33 2.82 16.02
CA ALA A 200 2.23 1.95 14.86
C ALA A 200 0.93 1.16 14.86
N THR A 201 0.34 0.98 13.67
CA THR A 201 -0.63 -0.09 13.39
C THR A 201 -0.29 -0.71 12.05
N TYR A 202 -0.11 -2.03 11.99
CA TYR A 202 0.13 -2.75 10.73
C TYR A 202 -0.22 -4.23 10.83
N SER A 203 -0.42 -4.86 9.67
CA SER A 203 -0.73 -6.29 9.60
C SER A 203 0.52 -7.15 9.84
N LEU A 204 0.37 -8.17 10.67
CA LEU A 204 1.35 -9.25 10.86
C LEU A 204 1.14 -10.40 9.87
N GLY A 205 0.09 -10.35 9.05
CA GLY A 205 -0.24 -11.35 8.04
C GLY A 205 -1.62 -11.97 8.22
N ARG A 206 -1.93 -12.93 7.33
CA ARG A 206 -3.14 -13.76 7.42
C ARG A 206 -3.07 -14.62 8.67
N THR A 207 -4.20 -14.84 9.33
CA THR A 207 -4.32 -15.79 10.43
C THR A 207 -5.54 -16.67 10.21
N ILE A 208 -5.42 -17.96 10.53
CA ILE A 208 -6.56 -18.88 10.54
C ILE A 208 -7.00 -19.15 11.98
N ALA A 209 -8.31 -19.26 12.21
CA ALA A 209 -8.90 -19.43 13.54
C ALA A 209 -8.73 -20.85 14.11
N PHE A 210 -7.61 -21.53 13.79
CA PHE A 210 -7.31 -22.86 14.33
C PHE A 210 -6.82 -22.78 15.77
N GLU A 211 -6.03 -21.76 16.09
CA GLU A 211 -5.46 -21.51 17.42
C GLU A 211 -5.33 -20.00 17.61
N GLU A 212 -5.48 -19.53 18.85
CA GLU A 212 -5.22 -18.13 19.18
C GLU A 212 -3.73 -17.80 18.99
N PRO A 213 -3.39 -16.61 18.46
CA PRO A 213 -2.01 -16.15 18.40
C PRO A 213 -1.35 -16.17 19.78
N GLN A 214 -0.13 -16.68 19.84
CA GLN A 214 0.71 -16.59 21.04
C GLN A 214 1.40 -15.24 21.06
N ALA A 215 1.38 -14.58 22.23
CA ALA A 215 1.96 -13.27 22.45
C ALA A 215 2.72 -13.28 23.77
N GLU A 216 4.02 -12.97 23.73
CA GLU A 216 4.89 -12.98 24.91
C GLU A 216 5.79 -11.74 24.90
N ILE A 217 6.10 -11.23 26.10
CA ILE A 217 7.00 -10.08 26.28
C ILE A 217 8.34 -10.58 26.81
N ASP A 218 9.44 -10.17 26.19
CA ASP A 218 10.79 -10.49 26.68
C ASP A 218 11.31 -9.45 27.70
N ARG A 219 12.50 -9.72 28.27
CA ARG A 219 13.15 -8.83 29.24
C ARG A 219 13.46 -7.42 28.73
N ALA A 220 13.47 -7.19 27.42
CA ALA A 220 13.67 -5.88 26.82
C ALA A 220 12.32 -5.17 26.53
N ASN A 221 11.22 -5.74 27.03
CA ASN A 221 9.85 -5.31 26.78
C ASN A 221 9.46 -5.34 25.29
N GLN A 222 10.11 -6.20 24.49
CA GLN A 222 9.76 -6.40 23.09
C GLN A 222 8.66 -7.47 22.99
N LEU A 223 7.72 -7.25 22.08
CA LEU A 223 6.63 -8.19 21.84
C LEU A 223 7.05 -9.27 20.85
N HIS A 224 6.85 -10.52 21.22
CA HIS A 224 6.99 -11.70 20.37
C HIS A 224 5.60 -12.23 20.03
N VAL A 225 5.31 -12.39 18.75
CA VAL A 225 4.02 -12.89 18.26
C VAL A 225 4.26 -14.11 17.39
N LEU A 226 3.54 -15.19 17.65
CA LEU A 226 3.53 -16.38 16.82
C LEU A 226 2.09 -16.76 16.50
N HIS A 227 1.77 -16.90 15.21
CA HIS A 227 0.41 -17.24 14.77
C HIS A 227 0.41 -18.22 13.60
N CYS A 228 -0.68 -18.96 13.47
CA CYS A 228 -0.90 -19.89 12.36
C CYS A 228 -1.43 -19.12 11.14
N ALA A 229 -0.60 -18.99 10.11
CA ALA A 229 -0.91 -18.22 8.91
C ALA A 229 -1.65 -19.04 7.84
N ALA A 230 -1.38 -20.35 7.80
CA ALA A 230 -2.05 -21.34 6.96
C ALA A 230 -1.89 -22.73 7.58
N PRO A 231 -2.55 -23.79 7.09
CA PRO A 231 -2.35 -25.14 7.62
C PRO A 231 -0.86 -25.52 7.64
N ARG A 232 -0.35 -25.79 8.85
CA ARG A 232 1.07 -26.09 9.14
C ARG A 232 2.06 -24.94 8.90
N ALA A 233 1.64 -23.78 8.41
CA ALA A 233 2.51 -22.62 8.20
C ALA A 233 2.29 -21.58 9.31
N TRP A 234 3.36 -21.20 9.97
CA TRP A 234 3.37 -20.33 11.13
C TRP A 234 4.22 -19.09 10.84
N SER A 235 3.80 -17.95 11.38
CA SER A 235 4.44 -16.66 11.20
C SER A 235 4.84 -16.11 12.56
N TYR A 236 6.12 -15.77 12.69
CA TYR A 236 6.71 -15.18 13.88
C TYR A 236 7.14 -13.74 13.59
N SER A 237 6.85 -12.85 14.53
CA SER A 237 7.25 -11.44 14.47
C SER A 237 7.75 -10.97 15.83
N ARG A 238 8.80 -10.15 15.85
CA ARG A 238 9.30 -9.44 17.04
C ARG A 238 9.14 -7.95 16.84
N ILE A 239 8.49 -7.26 17.78
CA ILE A 239 8.08 -5.86 17.66
C ILE A 239 8.69 -5.03 18.79
N GLY A 240 9.28 -3.89 18.44
CA GLY A 240 9.88 -2.92 19.37
C GLY A 240 8.86 -2.01 20.06
N LEU A 241 9.34 -1.18 20.99
CA LEU A 241 8.50 -0.33 21.84
C LEU A 241 7.78 0.81 21.09
N ASN A 242 8.23 1.18 19.90
CA ASN A 242 7.50 2.13 19.04
C ASN A 242 6.91 1.44 17.79
N GLY A 243 6.81 0.11 17.83
CA GLY A 243 6.20 -0.68 16.77
C GLY A 243 7.14 -1.09 15.63
N GLU A 244 8.44 -0.85 15.75
CA GLU A 244 9.42 -1.31 14.76
C GLU A 244 9.36 -2.84 14.62
N LEU A 245 9.27 -3.37 13.40
CA LEU A 245 9.36 -4.81 13.16
C LEU A 245 10.83 -5.23 13.21
N LEU A 246 11.27 -5.72 14.37
CA LEU A 246 12.66 -6.06 14.68
C LEU A 246 13.10 -7.41 14.09
N ALA A 247 12.17 -8.35 13.91
CA ALA A 247 12.42 -9.62 13.26
C ALA A 247 11.11 -10.20 12.70
N HIS A 248 11.23 -10.98 11.62
CA HIS A 248 10.13 -11.73 11.05
C HIS A 248 10.64 -13.03 10.42
N SER A 249 9.98 -14.14 10.72
CA SER A 249 10.34 -15.47 10.21
C SER A 249 9.10 -16.32 9.96
N SER A 250 9.18 -17.22 8.99
CA SER A 250 8.15 -18.23 8.73
C SER A 250 8.63 -19.59 9.22
N PHE A 251 7.72 -20.40 9.76
CA PHE A 251 7.99 -21.74 10.29
C PHE A 251 7.01 -22.74 9.68
N MET A 252 7.50 -23.93 9.36
CA MET A 252 6.69 -25.06 8.97
C MET A 252 6.56 -26.06 10.13
N GLU A 253 5.33 -26.40 10.49
CA GLU A 253 5.01 -27.47 11.44
C GLU A 253 5.31 -28.82 10.78
N THR A 254 6.26 -29.55 11.36
CA THR A 254 6.73 -30.85 10.86
C THR A 254 6.34 -31.96 11.83
N LYS A 255 7.30 -32.47 12.61
CA LYS A 255 7.07 -33.40 13.73
C LYS A 255 6.65 -32.66 14.99
N THR A 256 7.07 -31.41 15.13
CA THR A 256 6.77 -30.55 16.27
C THR A 256 6.14 -29.25 15.79
N ARG A 257 5.23 -28.73 16.59
CA ARG A 257 4.56 -27.45 16.36
C ARG A 257 5.41 -26.30 16.92
N PRO A 258 5.60 -25.20 16.16
CA PRO A 258 6.19 -23.97 16.69
C PRO A 258 5.40 -23.44 17.89
N ARG A 259 6.10 -23.08 18.97
CA ARG A 259 5.53 -22.40 20.15
C ARG A 259 6.52 -21.38 20.71
N LEU A 260 6.01 -20.31 21.32
CA LEU A 260 6.83 -19.39 22.11
C LEU A 260 7.22 -20.05 23.44
N VAL A 261 8.48 -19.90 23.82
CA VAL A 261 9.02 -20.38 25.10
C VAL A 261 9.89 -19.30 25.74
N HIS A 262 9.76 -19.15 27.05
CA HIS A 262 10.64 -18.33 27.86
C HIS A 262 11.91 -19.11 28.24
N ALA A 263 13.06 -18.48 28.05
CA ALA A 263 14.32 -18.93 28.59
C ALA A 263 14.50 -18.41 30.03
N ALA A 264 15.39 -19.05 30.80
CA ALA A 264 15.64 -18.69 32.21
C ALA A 264 16.13 -17.24 32.40
N ASN A 265 16.69 -16.62 31.36
CA ASN A 265 17.18 -15.25 31.36
C ASN A 265 16.11 -14.21 30.91
N GLY A 266 14.84 -14.62 30.76
CA GLY A 266 13.74 -13.76 30.31
C GLY A 266 13.72 -13.49 28.80
N ASP A 267 14.51 -14.19 27.99
CA ASP A 267 14.35 -14.18 26.54
C ASP A 267 13.15 -15.01 26.11
N VAL A 268 12.51 -14.58 25.02
CA VAL A 268 11.51 -15.37 24.32
C VAL A 268 12.08 -15.88 23.01
N ALA A 269 11.84 -17.15 22.71
CA ALA A 269 12.24 -17.79 21.46
C ALA A 269 11.14 -18.74 20.94
N VAL A 270 11.19 -19.03 19.64
CA VAL A 270 10.34 -20.06 19.03
C VAL A 270 11.01 -21.43 19.17
N ARG A 271 10.28 -22.43 19.69
CA ARG A 271 10.69 -23.82 19.76
C ARG A 271 9.73 -24.71 18.97
N GLY A 272 10.29 -25.64 18.19
CA GLY A 272 9.52 -26.57 17.36
C GLY A 272 9.29 -26.04 15.95
N GLY A 273 8.88 -26.95 15.06
CA GLY A 273 8.83 -26.71 13.62
C GLY A 273 10.22 -26.53 13.01
N VAL A 274 10.24 -26.17 11.72
CA VAL A 274 11.46 -25.87 10.96
C VAL A 274 11.32 -24.47 10.39
N ILE A 275 12.33 -23.62 10.57
CA ILE A 275 12.36 -22.29 9.98
C ILE A 275 12.40 -22.43 8.46
N GLU A 276 11.48 -21.76 7.78
CA GLU A 276 11.56 -21.63 6.34
C GLU A 276 12.65 -20.60 6.05
N ALA A 277 13.68 -21.01 5.31
CA ALA A 277 14.64 -20.06 4.79
C ALA A 277 13.85 -18.98 4.02
N PRO A 278 14.20 -17.68 4.16
CA PRO A 278 13.59 -16.66 3.34
C PRO A 278 13.68 -17.16 1.90
N ALA A 279 12.55 -17.21 1.19
CA ALA A 279 12.60 -17.38 -0.24
C ALA A 279 13.51 -16.25 -0.72
N ALA A 280 14.77 -16.58 -1.05
CA ALA A 280 15.62 -15.69 -1.80
C ALA A 280 14.70 -15.23 -2.92
N GLN A 281 14.43 -13.91 -2.98
CA GLN A 281 13.66 -13.31 -4.05
C GLN A 281 14.23 -13.95 -5.29
N THR A 282 13.49 -14.88 -5.90
CA THR A 282 14.02 -15.64 -7.00
C THR A 282 14.21 -14.54 -8.01
N ALA A 283 15.46 -14.12 -8.21
CA ALA A 283 15.85 -13.39 -9.39
C ALA A 283 15.11 -14.13 -10.47
N ARG A 284 14.24 -13.43 -11.20
CA ARG A 284 13.58 -13.98 -12.37
C ARG A 284 14.75 -14.45 -13.23
N GLY A 285 15.13 -15.71 -13.06
CA GLY A 285 16.10 -16.36 -13.88
C GLY A 285 15.46 -16.24 -15.23
N THR A 286 16.07 -15.43 -16.07
CA THR A 286 15.74 -15.32 -17.47
C THR A 286 15.77 -16.75 -17.98
N THR A 287 14.62 -17.40 -18.05
CA THR A 287 14.45 -18.62 -18.81
C THR A 287 14.85 -18.19 -20.22
N PRO A 288 15.93 -18.74 -20.81
CA PRO A 288 16.33 -18.37 -22.15
C PRO A 288 15.12 -18.62 -23.05
N LYS A 289 14.74 -17.60 -23.83
CA LYS A 289 13.65 -17.78 -24.77
C LYS A 289 14.13 -18.77 -25.81
N LEU A 290 13.24 -19.61 -26.34
CA LEU A 290 13.55 -20.56 -27.41
C LEU A 290 14.11 -19.87 -28.70
N SER A 291 14.04 -18.54 -28.77
CA SER A 291 14.63 -17.68 -29.81
C SER A 291 16.10 -17.31 -29.57
N ASP A 292 16.71 -17.66 -28.44
CA ASP A 292 18.10 -17.33 -28.16
C ASP A 292 19.02 -18.20 -29.04
N ARG A 293 19.62 -17.57 -30.05
CA ARG A 293 20.55 -18.20 -30.99
C ARG A 293 21.79 -18.67 -30.23
N PRO A 294 22.33 -19.88 -30.50
CA PRO A 294 23.56 -20.35 -29.88
C PRO A 294 24.71 -19.35 -30.12
N PRO A 295 25.58 -19.12 -29.13
CA PRO A 295 26.79 -18.33 -29.32
C PRO A 295 27.62 -18.95 -30.46
N GLY A 296 28.10 -18.11 -31.38
CA GLY A 296 28.70 -18.51 -32.64
C GLY A 296 29.87 -19.48 -32.49
N LEU A 297 29.98 -20.41 -33.45
CA LEU A 297 31.15 -21.28 -33.58
C LEU A 297 32.44 -20.44 -33.69
N PRO A 298 33.56 -20.96 -33.17
CA PRO A 298 34.87 -20.34 -33.38
C PRO A 298 35.16 -20.26 -34.88
N LYS A 299 35.63 -19.10 -35.35
CA LYS A 299 36.26 -19.00 -36.67
C LYS A 299 37.58 -19.76 -36.60
N ASP A 300 37.72 -20.80 -37.40
CA ASP A 300 39.04 -21.37 -37.70
C ASP A 300 39.78 -20.39 -38.62
N ASP A 301 40.91 -19.89 -38.12
CA ASP A 301 41.93 -19.25 -38.93
C ASP A 301 42.67 -20.32 -39.73
N ARG A 302 42.42 -20.40 -41.03
CA ARG A 302 43.43 -20.67 -42.09
C ARG A 302 42.89 -20.51 -43.50
#